data_AF-A0A1V8V953-F1
#
_entry.id   AF-A0A1V8V953-F1
#
_cell.length_a   1.000
_cell.length_b   1.000
_cell.length_c   1.000
_cell.angle_alpha   90.00
_cell.angle_beta   90.00
_cell.angle_gamma   90.00
#
_symmetry.space_group_name_H-M   'P 1'
#
loop_
_entity.id
_entity.type
_entity.pdbx_description
1 polymer ?
#
loop_
_entity_poly.entity_id
_entity_poly.type
_entity_poly.pdbx_seq_one_letter_code
_entity_poly.pdbx_strand_id
1 'polypeptide(L)'
;MATVDSTGSLEDAPAPPIANHALFPRRPPQPDESQIAAAMDALMIVQKRATSMGKRPFTALLLAPDNTTILLTHQSLDHVNHAESSLARLASSHYPEPYLWRCTLFSTWEPCAMCVATCYWANIGRIVYAASEMDLAKLTGEGNEENMTMAMPCREVLKGSQKD
;
A
#
# COMPACT_ATOMS: atom_id res chain seq x y z
N MET A 1 18.46 24.59 3.00
CA MET A 1 18.83 24.15 4.35
C MET A 1 18.15 25.14 5.29
N ALA A 2 17.16 24.70 6.07
CA ALA A 2 16.43 25.60 6.97
C ALA A 2 17.39 26.11 8.05
N THR A 3 17.45 27.43 8.22
CA THR A 3 18.14 28.07 9.34
C THR A 3 17.23 28.00 10.55
N VAL A 4 17.77 27.52 11.68
CA VAL A 4 17.07 27.51 12.96
C VAL A 4 17.48 28.80 13.67
N ASP A 5 16.52 29.58 14.12
CA ASP A 5 16.84 30.82 14.83
C ASP A 5 17.44 30.54 16.22
N SER A 6 17.88 31.60 16.91
CA SER A 6 18.46 31.49 18.26
C SER A 6 17.48 30.97 19.33
N THR A 7 16.21 30.78 18.99
CA THR A 7 15.15 30.26 19.88
C THR A 7 14.80 28.80 19.58
N GLY A 8 15.38 28.20 18.54
CA GLY A 8 15.07 26.83 18.12
C GLY A 8 13.85 26.74 17.19
N SER A 9 13.29 27.88 16.79
CA SER A 9 12.16 27.93 15.86
C SER A 9 12.66 27.88 14.42
N LEU A 10 12.04 27.00 13.62
CA LEU A 10 12.22 27.00 12.18
C LEU A 10 11.62 28.31 11.63
N GLU A 11 12.41 29.10 10.92
CA GLU A 11 11.89 30.28 10.23
C GLU A 11 10.87 29.86 9.16
N ASP A 12 9.70 30.51 9.15
CA ASP A 12 8.63 30.29 8.18
C ASP A 12 9.05 30.80 6.78
N ALA A 13 9.92 30.06 6.10
CA ALA A 13 10.17 30.27 4.69
C ALA A 13 8.94 29.79 3.90
N PRO A 14 8.40 30.58 2.96
CA PRO A 14 7.30 30.14 2.13
C PRO A 14 7.73 28.88 1.36
N ALA A 15 6.92 27.83 1.46
CA ALA A 15 7.16 26.58 0.74
C ALA A 15 7.29 26.87 -0.77
N PRO A 16 8.25 26.25 -1.46
CA PRO A 16 8.42 26.45 -2.89
C PRO A 16 7.14 26.05 -3.65
N PRO A 17 6.84 26.70 -4.79
CA PRO A 17 5.67 26.35 -5.59
C PRO A 17 5.77 24.89 -6.03
N ILE A 18 4.78 24.09 -5.65
CA ILE A 18 4.71 22.66 -6.00
C ILE A 18 4.27 22.57 -7.47
N ALA A 19 5.18 22.22 -8.38
CA ALA A 19 4.85 21.89 -9.77
C ALA A 19 4.13 20.52 -9.82
N ASN A 20 2.84 20.52 -9.46
CA ASN A 20 2.14 19.33 -8.96
C ASN A 20 1.64 18.34 -10.04
N HIS A 21 1.45 18.80 -11.28
CA HIS A 21 0.77 17.99 -12.31
C HIS A 21 1.59 16.83 -12.88
N ALA A 22 2.93 16.88 -12.80
CA ALA A 22 3.78 15.81 -13.32
C ALA A 22 3.85 14.60 -12.37
N LEU A 23 3.80 14.82 -11.05
CA LEU A 23 3.88 13.76 -10.03
C LEU A 23 2.56 13.00 -9.86
N PHE A 24 1.44 13.69 -10.09
CA PHE A 24 0.09 13.16 -9.90
C PHE A 24 -0.73 13.23 -11.19
N PRO A 25 -0.36 12.49 -12.25
CA PRO A 25 -1.16 12.43 -13.47
C PRO A 25 -2.55 11.85 -13.17
N ARG A 26 -3.51 12.07 -14.07
CA ARG A 26 -4.87 11.53 -13.90
C ARG A 26 -4.82 10.00 -13.75
N ARG A 27 -5.36 9.50 -12.65
CA ARG A 27 -5.54 8.06 -12.41
C ARG A 27 -6.52 7.46 -13.44
N PRO A 28 -6.29 6.22 -13.90
CA PRO A 28 -7.28 5.51 -14.72
C PRO A 28 -8.57 5.28 -13.92
N PRO A 29 -9.69 4.91 -14.59
CA PRO A 29 -10.89 4.45 -13.90
C PRO A 29 -10.58 3.38 -12.84
N GLN A 30 -11.48 3.24 -11.87
CA GLN A 30 -11.38 2.12 -10.93
C GLN A 30 -11.50 0.79 -11.69
N PRO A 31 -10.82 -0.28 -11.22
CA PRO A 31 -11.02 -1.60 -11.77
C PRO A 31 -12.50 -1.99 -11.71
N ASP A 32 -13.03 -2.58 -12.77
CA ASP A 32 -14.39 -3.13 -12.75
C ASP A 32 -14.45 -4.45 -11.97
N GLU A 33 -15.66 -4.97 -11.77
CA GLU A 33 -15.89 -6.20 -11.00
C GLU A 33 -15.12 -7.41 -11.56
N SER A 34 -15.01 -7.54 -12.88
CA SER A 34 -14.28 -8.63 -13.52
C SER A 34 -12.77 -8.51 -13.30
N GLN A 35 -12.25 -7.29 -13.35
CA GLN A 35 -10.85 -6.99 -13.08
C GLN A 35 -10.50 -7.22 -11.61
N ILE A 36 -11.38 -6.82 -10.69
CA ILE A 36 -11.24 -7.10 -9.26
C ILE A 36 -11.23 -8.60 -9.02
N ALA A 37 -12.20 -9.35 -9.57
CA ALA A 37 -12.26 -10.80 -9.41
C ALA A 37 -10.99 -11.49 -9.91
N ALA A 38 -10.51 -11.13 -11.10
CA ALA A 38 -9.28 -11.69 -11.67
C ALA A 38 -8.04 -11.39 -10.79
N ALA A 39 -7.94 -10.18 -10.24
CA ALA A 39 -6.87 -9.82 -9.31
C ALA A 39 -6.95 -10.62 -8.00
N MET A 40 -8.15 -10.82 -7.45
CA MET A 40 -8.35 -11.63 -6.24
C MET A 40 -8.01 -13.10 -6.48
N ASP A 41 -8.39 -13.66 -7.63
CA ASP A 41 -8.01 -15.02 -8.01
C ASP A 41 -6.49 -15.19 -8.11
N ALA A 42 -5.80 -14.21 -8.72
CA ALA A 42 -4.35 -14.19 -8.78
C ALA A 42 -3.71 -14.13 -7.38
N LEU A 43 -4.23 -13.29 -6.47
CA LEU A 43 -3.78 -13.23 -5.07
C LEU A 43 -3.96 -14.57 -4.35
N MET A 44 -5.09 -15.26 -4.58
CA MET A 44 -5.36 -16.57 -3.98
C MET A 44 -4.37 -17.64 -4.45
N ILE A 45 -3.91 -17.59 -5.71
CA ILE A 45 -2.85 -18.47 -6.21
C ILE A 45 -1.54 -18.23 -5.45
N VAL A 46 -1.14 -16.95 -5.29
CA VAL A 46 0.06 -16.59 -4.52
C VAL A 46 -0.08 -17.03 -3.07
N GLN A 47 -1.25 -16.83 -2.47
CA GLN A 47 -1.51 -17.17 -1.06
C GLN A 47 -1.40 -18.68 -0.83
N LYS A 48 -2.00 -19.50 -1.72
CA LYS A 48 -1.89 -20.97 -1.65
C LYS A 48 -0.43 -21.45 -1.73
N ARG A 49 0.40 -20.80 -2.54
CA ARG A 49 1.83 -21.09 -2.61
C ARG A 49 2.57 -20.65 -1.34
N ALA A 50 2.25 -19.47 -0.81
CA ALA A 50 2.86 -18.96 0.42
C ALA A 50 2.60 -19.91 1.60
N THR A 51 1.34 -20.33 1.77
CA THR A 51 0.96 -21.22 2.87
C THR A 51 1.52 -22.63 2.72
N SER A 52 1.67 -23.15 1.49
CA SER A 52 2.34 -24.45 1.28
C SER A 52 3.83 -24.44 1.66
N MET A 53 4.42 -23.25 1.77
CA MET A 53 5.78 -23.01 2.26
C MET A 53 5.84 -22.61 3.75
N GLY A 54 4.72 -22.71 4.48
CA GLY A 54 4.63 -22.32 5.89
C GLY A 54 4.66 -20.80 6.14
N LYS A 55 4.40 -19.97 5.10
CA LYS A 55 4.27 -18.52 5.26
C LYS A 55 2.84 -18.14 5.63
N ARG A 56 2.70 -16.99 6.29
CA ARG A 56 1.40 -16.41 6.65
C ARG A 56 0.58 -16.10 5.39
N PRO A 57 -0.75 -16.23 5.42
CA PRO A 57 -1.62 -16.07 4.25
C PRO A 57 -1.90 -14.59 3.93
N PHE A 58 -0.86 -13.79 3.80
CA PHE A 58 -0.96 -12.38 3.40
C PHE A 58 -0.19 -12.18 2.10
N THR A 59 -0.90 -11.77 1.06
CA THR A 59 -0.34 -11.52 -0.26
C THR A 59 -0.84 -10.21 -0.86
N ALA A 60 -0.02 -9.67 -1.75
CA ALA A 60 -0.28 -8.43 -2.48
C ALA A 60 0.17 -8.54 -3.93
N LEU A 61 -0.45 -7.76 -4.81
CA LEU A 61 -0.04 -7.59 -6.20
C LEU A 61 -0.17 -6.14 -6.64
N LEU A 62 0.56 -5.77 -7.69
CA LEU A 62 0.49 -4.45 -8.32
C LEU A 62 -0.04 -4.60 -9.74
N LEU A 63 -1.16 -3.95 -10.04
CA LEU A 63 -1.66 -3.81 -11.40
C LEU A 63 -1.14 -2.53 -12.06
N ALA A 64 -0.84 -2.66 -13.34
CA ALA A 64 -0.56 -1.53 -14.22
C ALA A 64 -1.79 -0.63 -14.41
N PRO A 65 -1.63 0.54 -15.04
CA PRO A 65 -2.74 1.47 -15.26
C PRO A 65 -3.89 0.96 -16.14
N ASP A 66 -3.73 -0.19 -16.79
CA ASP A 66 -4.78 -0.88 -17.56
C ASP A 66 -5.73 -1.71 -16.67
N ASN A 67 -5.46 -1.78 -15.36
CA ASN A 67 -6.18 -2.59 -14.37
C ASN A 67 -6.21 -4.10 -14.69
N THR A 68 -5.29 -4.60 -15.52
CA THR A 68 -5.24 -6.03 -15.90
C THR A 68 -3.84 -6.61 -15.86
N THR A 69 -2.82 -5.85 -16.26
CA THR A 69 -1.44 -6.33 -16.29
C THR A 69 -0.88 -6.38 -14.86
N ILE A 70 -0.56 -7.59 -14.39
CA ILE A 70 0.15 -7.79 -13.12
C ILE A 70 1.63 -7.44 -13.34
N LEU A 71 2.09 -6.39 -12.68
CA LEU A 71 3.49 -5.96 -12.70
C LEU A 71 4.34 -6.74 -11.70
N LEU A 72 3.82 -6.88 -10.48
CA LEU A 72 4.51 -7.50 -9.35
C LEU A 72 3.52 -8.28 -8.48
N THR A 73 4.00 -9.34 -7.84
CA THR A 73 3.30 -10.05 -6.76
C THR A 73 4.25 -10.27 -5.59
N HIS A 74 3.73 -10.33 -4.38
CA HIS A 74 4.52 -10.60 -3.18
C HIS A 74 3.70 -11.30 -2.10
N GLN A 75 4.39 -12.02 -1.22
CA GLN A 75 3.82 -12.66 -0.02
C GLN A 75 4.50 -12.14 1.25
N SER A 76 3.86 -12.26 2.41
CA SER A 76 4.50 -11.92 3.68
C SER A 76 5.66 -12.87 3.98
N LEU A 77 6.80 -12.30 4.38
CA LEU A 77 8.03 -13.05 4.66
C LEU A 77 8.27 -13.26 6.15
N ASP A 78 8.01 -12.22 6.95
CA ASP A 78 8.15 -12.15 8.41
C ASP A 78 7.26 -11.03 9.00
N HIS A 79 7.52 -10.62 10.25
CA HIS A 79 6.73 -9.64 11.01
C HIS A 79 6.78 -8.19 10.51
N VAL A 80 7.79 -7.80 9.73
CA VAL A 80 7.93 -6.42 9.22
C VAL A 80 8.07 -6.38 7.70
N ASN A 81 8.42 -7.51 7.08
CA ASN A 81 8.43 -7.70 5.64
C ASN A 81 7.07 -8.23 5.17
N HIS A 82 6.04 -7.42 5.35
CA HIS A 82 4.69 -7.67 4.85
C HIS A 82 4.65 -7.63 3.32
N ALA A 83 3.64 -8.28 2.74
CA ALA A 83 3.51 -8.39 1.29
C ALA A 83 3.43 -7.01 0.62
N GLU A 84 2.63 -6.11 1.17
CA GLU A 84 2.39 -4.77 0.63
C GLU A 84 3.61 -3.87 0.77
N SER A 85 4.26 -3.84 1.95
CA SER A 85 5.44 -3.00 2.17
C SER A 85 6.62 -3.46 1.31
N SER A 86 6.84 -4.77 1.20
CA SER A 86 7.89 -5.34 0.35
C SER A 86 7.62 -5.07 -1.13
N LEU A 87 6.36 -5.26 -1.57
CA LEU A 87 5.95 -4.96 -2.94
C LEU A 87 6.09 -3.47 -3.28
N ALA A 88 5.72 -2.57 -2.37
CA ALA A 88 5.83 -1.12 -2.58
C ALA A 88 7.30 -0.65 -2.68
N ARG A 89 8.18 -1.20 -1.83
CA ARG A 89 9.63 -0.97 -1.92
C ARG A 89 10.20 -1.45 -3.25
N LEU A 90 9.80 -2.64 -3.68
CA LEU A 90 10.20 -3.18 -4.98
C LEU A 90 9.68 -2.30 -6.12
N ALA A 91 8.40 -1.93 -6.10
CA ALA A 91 7.77 -1.09 -7.11
C ALA A 91 8.47 0.27 -7.26
N SER A 92 8.75 0.97 -6.14
CA SER A 92 9.46 2.26 -6.15
C SER A 92 10.89 2.17 -6.69
N SER A 93 11.51 0.99 -6.64
CA SER A 93 12.84 0.76 -7.21
C SER A 93 12.80 0.48 -8.73
N HIS A 94 11.65 0.07 -9.27
CA HIS A 94 11.51 -0.37 -10.66
C HIS A 94 10.73 0.60 -11.56
N TYR A 95 9.86 1.42 -11.00
CA TYR A 95 8.96 2.28 -11.76
C TYR A 95 9.03 3.73 -11.29
N PRO A 96 8.88 4.70 -12.21
CA PRO A 96 8.86 6.11 -11.84
C PRO A 96 7.57 6.46 -11.09
N GLU A 97 7.68 7.43 -10.17
CA GLU A 97 6.58 7.83 -9.27
C GLU A 97 5.28 8.20 -10.03
N PRO A 98 5.30 8.97 -11.15
CA PRO A 98 4.07 9.28 -11.89
C PRO A 98 3.38 8.06 -12.51
N TYR A 99 4.14 6.99 -12.78
CA TYR A 99 3.57 5.74 -13.28
C TYR A 99 2.92 4.96 -12.14
N LEU A 100 3.60 4.85 -10.99
CA LEU A 100 3.05 4.20 -9.80
C LEU A 100 1.78 4.89 -9.29
N TRP A 101 1.68 6.21 -9.49
CA TRP A 101 0.47 6.96 -9.17
C TRP A 101 -0.76 6.47 -9.93
N ARG A 102 -0.55 5.87 -11.11
CA ARG A 102 -1.61 5.32 -11.95
C ARG A 102 -1.83 3.83 -11.73
N CYS A 103 -1.00 3.17 -10.91
CA CYS A 103 -1.11 1.76 -10.57
C CYS A 103 -2.06 1.52 -9.41
N THR A 104 -2.52 0.27 -9.29
CA THR A 104 -3.37 -0.18 -8.17
C THR A 104 -2.70 -1.34 -7.45
N LEU A 105 -2.47 -1.20 -6.15
CA LEU A 105 -2.08 -2.31 -5.29
C LEU A 105 -3.33 -3.05 -4.81
N PHE A 106 -3.35 -4.36 -5.00
CA PHE A 106 -4.35 -5.25 -4.44
C PHE A 106 -3.73 -6.02 -3.27
N SER A 107 -4.47 -6.16 -2.17
CA SER A 107 -4.08 -6.98 -1.02
C SER A 107 -5.22 -7.90 -0.57
N THR A 108 -4.84 -9.03 -0.01
CA THR A 108 -5.78 -10.00 0.61
C THR A 108 -6.43 -9.44 1.87
N TRP A 109 -5.76 -8.53 2.56
CA TRP A 109 -6.26 -7.85 3.76
C TRP A 109 -6.01 -6.35 3.67
N GLU A 110 -6.77 -5.57 4.41
CA GLU A 110 -6.51 -4.14 4.55
C GLU A 110 -5.07 -3.91 5.03
N PRO A 111 -4.26 -3.12 4.30
CA PRO A 111 -2.87 -2.90 4.69
C PRO A 111 -2.78 -2.17 6.02
N CYS A 112 -1.96 -2.68 6.94
CA CYS A 112 -1.69 -2.04 8.23
C CYS A 112 -1.01 -0.66 8.04
N ALA A 113 -0.90 0.13 9.12
CA ALA A 113 -0.36 1.48 9.04
C ALA A 113 1.05 1.56 8.42
N MET A 114 1.92 0.59 8.73
CA MET A 114 3.25 0.48 8.11
C MET A 114 3.14 0.31 6.59
N CYS A 115 2.30 -0.62 6.15
CA CYS A 115 2.12 -0.95 4.74
C CYS A 115 1.50 0.21 3.97
N VAL A 116 0.44 0.83 4.50
CA VAL A 116 -0.22 1.96 3.83
C VAL A 116 0.69 3.19 3.74
N ALA A 117 1.47 3.48 4.79
CA ALA A 117 2.47 4.54 4.75
C ALA A 117 3.59 4.24 3.72
N THR A 118 4.00 2.98 3.62
CA THR A 118 4.99 2.57 2.60
C THR A 118 4.43 2.76 1.18
N CYS A 119 3.17 2.39 0.93
CA CYS A 119 2.51 2.60 -0.35
C CYS A 119 2.37 4.08 -0.71
N TYR A 120 2.01 4.91 0.29
CA TYR A 120 1.97 6.37 0.16
C TYR A 120 3.33 6.91 -0.31
N TRP A 121 4.43 6.54 0.36
CA TRP A 121 5.77 7.01 -0.01
C TRP A 121 6.26 6.46 -1.34
N ALA A 122 5.89 5.22 -1.70
CA ALA A 122 6.17 4.63 -3.01
C ALA A 122 5.35 5.25 -4.16
N ASN A 123 4.48 6.23 -3.86
CA ASN A 123 3.62 6.91 -4.82
C ASN A 123 2.61 5.99 -5.54
N ILE A 124 2.17 4.91 -4.89
CA ILE A 124 1.12 4.03 -5.43
C ILE A 124 -0.23 4.71 -5.25
N GLY A 125 -0.96 4.96 -6.34
CA GLY A 125 -2.12 5.85 -6.29
C GLY A 125 -3.45 5.23 -5.90
N ARG A 126 -3.54 3.89 -5.82
CA ARG A 126 -4.75 3.19 -5.36
C ARG A 126 -4.41 1.91 -4.60
N ILE A 127 -5.20 1.64 -3.55
CA ILE A 127 -5.18 0.40 -2.79
C ILE A 127 -6.59 -0.21 -2.85
N VAL A 128 -6.65 -1.50 -3.14
CA VAL A 128 -7.86 -2.34 -3.08
C VAL A 128 -7.55 -3.52 -2.18
N TYR A 129 -8.46 -3.88 -1.26
CA TYR A 129 -8.27 -5.00 -0.35
C TYR A 129 -9.54 -5.85 -0.25
N ALA A 130 -9.38 -7.16 0.00
CA ALA A 130 -10.50 -8.10 0.02
C ALA A 130 -11.32 -8.04 1.32
N ALA A 131 -10.64 -7.96 2.48
CA ALA A 131 -11.28 -7.90 3.79
C ALA A 131 -10.61 -6.86 4.70
N SER A 132 -11.38 -6.27 5.62
CA SER A 132 -10.88 -5.22 6.50
C SER A 132 -9.98 -5.76 7.61
N GLU A 133 -9.16 -4.89 8.20
CA GLU A 133 -8.36 -5.23 9.36
C GLU A 133 -9.26 -5.60 10.57
N MET A 134 -10.42 -4.95 10.66
CA MET A 134 -11.43 -5.27 11.68
C MET A 134 -12.01 -6.68 11.50
N ASP A 135 -12.18 -7.14 10.27
CA ASP A 135 -12.63 -8.51 10.01
C ASP A 135 -11.54 -9.51 10.35
N LEU A 136 -10.27 -9.17 10.11
CA LEU A 136 -9.13 -9.97 10.53
C LEU A 136 -9.10 -10.11 12.06
N ALA A 137 -9.23 -9.01 12.79
CA ALA A 137 -9.23 -9.00 14.26
C ALA A 137 -10.32 -9.90 14.84
N LYS A 138 -11.54 -9.86 14.25
CA LYS A 138 -12.65 -10.76 14.65
C LYS A 138 -12.32 -12.23 14.43
N LEU A 139 -11.59 -12.56 13.36
CA LEU A 139 -11.23 -13.94 13.03
C LEU A 139 -10.09 -14.48 13.90
N THR A 140 -9.12 -13.64 14.26
CA THR A 140 -7.96 -14.07 15.04
C THR A 140 -8.16 -14.01 16.55
N GLY A 141 -9.11 -13.20 17.01
CA GLY A 141 -9.40 -12.99 18.42
C GLY A 141 -8.42 -12.05 19.13
N GLU A 142 -8.82 -11.57 20.30
CA GLU A 142 -7.97 -10.74 21.16
C GLU A 142 -6.78 -11.54 21.70
N GLY A 143 -5.62 -10.90 21.81
CA GLY A 143 -4.43 -11.52 22.40
C GLY A 143 -3.76 -12.60 21.53
N ASN A 144 -4.09 -12.68 20.24
CA ASN A 144 -3.40 -13.58 19.32
C ASN A 144 -1.93 -13.17 19.17
N GLU A 145 -1.01 -13.91 19.78
CA GLU A 145 0.43 -13.62 19.75
C GLU A 145 1.03 -13.70 18.35
N GLU A 146 0.39 -14.42 17.42
CA GLU A 146 0.82 -14.50 16.02
C GLU A 146 0.32 -13.33 15.18
N ASN A 147 -0.78 -12.69 15.60
CA ASN A 147 -1.41 -11.58 14.91
C ASN A 147 -1.99 -10.55 15.88
N MET A 148 -1.11 -9.74 16.46
CA MET A 148 -1.48 -8.57 17.25
C MET A 148 -1.94 -7.45 16.32
N THR A 149 -3.22 -7.46 15.99
CA THR A 149 -3.86 -6.51 15.09
C THR A 149 -3.92 -5.11 15.72
N MET A 150 -3.66 -4.06 14.95
CA MET A 150 -3.62 -2.67 15.43
C MET A 150 -4.76 -1.90 14.79
N ALA A 151 -5.90 -1.80 15.49
CA ALA A 151 -7.14 -1.19 15.01
C ALA A 151 -6.97 0.24 14.47
N MET A 152 -6.47 0.36 13.24
CA MET A 152 -6.04 1.59 12.59
C MET A 152 -6.31 1.41 11.09
N PRO A 153 -7.54 1.72 10.64
CA PRO A 153 -7.92 1.59 9.25
C PRO A 153 -6.96 2.37 8.34
N CYS A 154 -6.68 1.82 7.16
CA CYS A 154 -5.73 2.41 6.21
C CYS A 154 -6.16 3.83 5.80
N ARG A 155 -7.48 4.10 5.80
CA ARG A 155 -8.07 5.41 5.56
C ARG A 155 -7.70 6.43 6.63
N GLU A 156 -7.61 6.01 7.89
CA GLU A 156 -7.24 6.90 9.00
C GLU A 156 -5.82 7.43 8.83
N VAL A 157 -4.90 6.53 8.48
CA VAL A 157 -3.48 6.86 8.24
C VAL A 157 -3.34 7.85 7.08
N LEU A 158 -4.19 7.74 6.06
CA LEU A 158 -4.16 8.61 4.87
C LEU A 158 -4.88 9.96 5.07
N LYS A 159 -5.61 10.20 6.17
CA LYS A 159 -6.32 11.47 6.38
C LYS A 159 -5.41 12.70 6.40
N GLY A 160 -4.18 12.55 6.88
CA GLY A 160 -3.19 13.64 6.95
C GLY A 160 -2.30 13.76 5.72
N SER A 161 -2.63 13.08 4.62
CA SER A 161 -1.76 13.02 3.45
C SER A 161 -1.83 14.31 2.61
N GLN A 162 -0.73 14.61 1.91
CA GLN A 162 -0.64 15.76 0.98
C GLN A 162 -0.72 15.33 -0.49
N LYS A 163 -1.05 14.05 -0.75
CA LYS A 163 -1.26 13.50 -2.10
C LYS A 163 -2.76 13.41 -2.38
N ASP A 164 -3.13 13.52 -3.65
CA ASP A 164 -4.53 13.58 -4.11
C ASP A 164 -5.36 12.30 -3.86
#